data_AF-A0A8D1HPC5-F1
#
_entry.id   AF-A0A8D1HPC5-F1
#
_cell.length_a   1.000
_cell.length_b   1.000
_cell.length_c   1.000
_cell.angle_alpha   90.00
_cell.angle_beta   90.00
_cell.angle_gamma   90.00
#
_symmetry.space_group_name_H-M   'P 1'
#
loop_
_entity.id
_entity.type
_entity.pdbx_description
1 polymer ?
#
loop_
_entity_poly.entity_id
_entity_poly.type
_entity_poly.pdbx_seq_one_letter_code
_entity_poly.pdbx_strand_id
1 'polypeptide(L)'
;MKVEFAPLNIPLARRLQTAAVLQWVLSFLLLAQVCLGIIVLLIIYNYWFLYIPYLTWLYFDWQTPEQGGRRSDWVRSWTIWRYFKDYFPIQLVKTWDLDPSHNYIFGFHPHGVLVVGAFGNFCTNYSEFKELFPGFTAYLHVLPFWFRCPFFREYLMSSVSKKSVSHVLRKEGGGNISVIVLGGAEESLDAHPGKFTLFIRQRKGFVKMALTHGAYLVPVFSFGENELFKQISNPEGSWLRTVQEKLQKIMGFALPLFHARGIFQYNFGLMPYRKPIHTVVGRPIPVPQTLHPTSEQIEELHQTYMEELRKLFEAHKGKYGIPEHETLIFR
;
A
#
# COMPACT_ATOMS: atom_id res chain seq x y z
N MET A 1 2.60 -16.85 28.96
CA MET A 1 3.56 -17.03 27.84
C MET A 1 4.90 -16.47 28.29
N LYS A 2 6.00 -17.23 28.29
CA LYS A 2 7.33 -16.72 28.67
C LYS A 2 7.79 -15.68 27.63
N VAL A 3 8.38 -14.57 28.05
CA VAL A 3 8.90 -13.54 27.13
C VAL A 3 10.21 -14.04 26.52
N GLU A 4 10.26 -14.14 25.19
CA GLU A 4 11.47 -14.49 24.46
C GLU A 4 12.22 -13.21 24.08
N PHE A 5 13.29 -12.92 24.82
CA PHE A 5 14.11 -11.73 24.58
C PHE A 5 15.03 -11.92 23.37
N ALA A 6 15.29 -10.81 22.68
CA ALA A 6 16.28 -10.76 21.62
C ALA A 6 17.69 -11.01 22.21
N PRO A 7 18.53 -11.85 21.58
CA PRO A 7 19.90 -12.05 22.03
C PRO A 7 20.66 -10.72 22.14
N LEU A 8 21.55 -10.61 23.14
CA LEU A 8 22.38 -9.41 23.29
C LEU A 8 23.39 -9.26 22.15
N ASN A 9 23.86 -10.37 21.57
CA ASN A 9 24.81 -10.39 20.47
C ASN A 9 24.11 -10.50 19.09
N ILE A 10 23.39 -9.45 18.70
CA ILE A 10 22.80 -9.33 17.35
C ILE A 10 23.71 -8.46 16.46
N PRO A 11 24.05 -8.90 15.24
CA PRO A 11 24.84 -8.12 14.29
C PRO A 11 24.27 -6.72 14.05
N LEU A 12 25.15 -5.72 13.87
CA LEU A 12 24.75 -4.33 13.63
C LEU A 12 23.78 -4.20 12.45
N ALA A 13 23.99 -4.94 11.36
CA ALA A 13 23.09 -4.97 10.22
C ALA A 13 21.64 -5.30 10.62
N ARG A 14 21.42 -6.31 11.47
CA ARG A 14 20.07 -6.66 11.95
C ARG A 14 19.48 -5.59 12.87
N ARG A 15 20.31 -4.85 13.61
CA ARG A 15 19.85 -3.71 14.42
C ARG A 15 19.40 -2.55 13.53
N LEU A 16 20.17 -2.23 12.49
CA LEU A 16 19.82 -1.20 11.50
C LEU A 16 18.53 -1.54 10.74
N GLN A 17 18.35 -2.80 10.32
CA GLN A 17 17.09 -3.29 9.76
C GLN A 17 15.92 -3.10 10.73
N THR A 18 16.11 -3.40 12.01
CA THR A 18 15.08 -3.20 13.04
C THR A 18 14.76 -1.73 13.23
N ALA A 19 15.78 -0.86 13.27
CA ALA A 19 15.61 0.58 13.40
C ALA A 19 14.89 1.18 12.18
N ALA A 20 15.20 0.70 10.97
CA ALA A 20 14.56 1.13 9.74
C ALA A 20 13.06 0.81 9.74
N VAL A 21 12.70 -0.44 10.07
CA VAL A 21 11.30 -0.85 10.15
C VAL A 21 10.57 -0.15 11.30
N LEU A 22 11.24 0.06 12.45
CA LEU A 22 10.67 0.80 13.56
C LEU A 22 10.35 2.24 13.16
N GLN A 23 11.31 2.94 12.54
CA GLN A 23 11.10 4.29 12.02
C GLN A 23 9.93 4.33 11.04
N TRP A 24 9.85 3.36 10.12
CA TRP A 24 8.74 3.28 9.17
C TRP A 24 7.38 3.06 9.85
N VAL A 25 7.28 2.13 10.80
CA VAL A 25 6.04 1.87 11.57
C VAL A 25 5.63 3.10 12.38
N LEU A 26 6.57 3.73 13.07
CA LEU A 26 6.30 4.95 13.83
C LEU A 26 5.88 6.09 12.91
N SER A 27 6.48 6.20 11.72
CA SER A 27 6.07 7.20 10.74
C SER A 27 4.66 6.95 10.22
N PHE A 28 4.26 5.70 10.01
CA PHE A 28 2.90 5.36 9.60
C PHE A 28 1.87 5.66 10.70
N LEU A 29 2.20 5.37 11.96
CA LEU A 29 1.25 5.47 13.07
C LEU A 29 1.17 6.85 13.74
N LEU A 30 2.30 7.57 13.81
CA LEU A 30 2.45 8.75 14.69
C LEU A 30 2.88 10.02 13.96
N LEU A 31 3.42 9.95 12.74
CA LEU A 31 4.01 11.13 12.09
C LEU A 31 2.97 12.21 11.85
N ALA A 32 1.77 11.85 11.39
CA ALA A 32 0.70 12.82 11.17
C ALA A 32 0.34 13.59 12.46
N GLN A 33 0.27 12.91 13.59
CA GLN A 33 -0.03 13.48 14.90
C GLN A 33 1.10 14.39 15.38
N VAL A 34 2.35 13.96 15.19
CA VAL A 34 3.54 14.77 15.49
C VAL A 34 3.55 16.04 14.64
N CYS A 35 3.28 15.93 13.33
CA CYS A 35 3.22 17.07 12.42
C CYS A 35 2.13 18.08 12.81
N LEU A 36 0.94 17.61 13.17
CA LEU A 36 -0.13 18.46 13.69
C LEU A 36 0.28 19.13 15.01
N GLY A 37 0.87 18.36 15.92
CA GLY A 37 1.41 18.88 17.18
C GLY A 37 2.42 20.00 16.96
N ILE A 38 3.34 19.86 16.00
CA ILE A 38 4.30 20.91 15.65
C ILE A 38 3.60 22.19 15.20
N ILE A 39 2.63 22.10 14.28
CA ILE A 39 1.87 23.29 13.83
C ILE A 39 1.15 23.96 15.00
N VAL A 40 0.49 23.18 15.87
CA VAL A 40 -0.20 23.71 17.04
C VAL A 40 0.78 24.41 18.00
N LEU A 41 1.94 23.82 18.26
CA LEU A 41 2.97 24.43 19.10
C LEU A 41 3.49 25.73 18.47
N LEU A 42 3.75 25.76 17.17
CA LEU A 42 4.18 26.98 16.47
C LEU A 42 3.15 28.12 16.63
N ILE A 43 1.86 27.80 16.61
CA ILE A 43 0.77 28.77 16.82
C ILE A 43 0.73 29.22 18.29
N ILE A 44 0.74 28.29 19.25
CA ILE A 44 0.66 28.60 20.69
C ILE A 44 1.82 29.49 21.14
N TYR A 45 3.04 29.21 20.67
CA TYR A 45 4.23 29.98 21.02
C TYR A 45 4.47 31.18 20.08
N ASN A 46 3.51 31.50 19.19
CA ASN A 46 3.54 32.66 18.30
C ASN A 46 4.79 32.75 17.40
N TYR A 47 5.27 31.60 16.89
CA TYR A 47 6.31 31.54 15.85
C TYR A 47 5.72 31.84 14.47
N TRP A 48 5.03 32.98 14.33
CA TRP A 48 4.28 33.35 13.13
C TRP A 48 5.12 33.41 11.87
N PHE A 49 6.40 33.79 12.00
CA PHE A 49 7.34 33.83 10.89
C PHE A 49 7.67 32.45 10.30
N LEU A 50 7.32 31.35 10.99
CA LEU A 50 7.42 29.97 10.47
C LEU A 50 6.08 29.48 9.91
N TYR A 51 5.00 29.58 10.70
CA TYR A 51 3.74 28.96 10.29
C TYR A 51 2.98 29.78 9.24
N ILE A 52 3.07 31.12 9.23
CA ILE A 52 2.36 31.93 8.22
C ILE A 52 2.91 31.63 6.82
N PRO A 53 4.23 31.71 6.54
CA PRO A 53 4.74 31.38 5.21
C PRO A 53 4.40 29.95 4.79
N TYR A 54 4.49 29.00 5.72
CA TYR A 54 4.15 27.60 5.44
C TYR A 54 2.66 27.43 5.09
N LEU A 55 1.73 28.03 5.85
CA LEU A 55 0.30 27.95 5.58
C LEU A 55 -0.07 28.69 4.28
N THR A 56 0.59 29.81 3.98
CA THR A 56 0.44 30.51 2.70
C THR A 56 0.89 29.63 1.54
N TRP A 57 2.05 28.99 1.64
CA TRP A 57 2.50 28.02 0.64
C TRP A 57 1.52 26.85 0.51
N LEU A 58 1.05 26.30 1.63
CA LEU A 58 0.08 25.20 1.66
C LEU A 58 -1.24 25.55 0.96
N TYR A 59 -1.70 26.79 1.06
CA TYR A 59 -2.88 27.28 0.36
C TYR A 59 -2.72 27.19 -1.16
N PHE A 60 -1.59 27.66 -1.70
CA PHE A 60 -1.30 27.56 -3.14
C PHE A 60 -1.04 26.11 -3.57
N ASP A 61 -0.50 25.30 -2.66
CA ASP A 61 -0.10 23.92 -2.92
C ASP A 61 -1.23 22.88 -2.74
N TRP A 62 -2.41 23.33 -2.30
CA TRP A 62 -3.46 22.45 -1.80
C TRP A 62 -3.85 21.32 -2.76
N GLN A 63 -3.84 21.60 -4.07
CA GLN A 63 -4.29 20.68 -5.11
C GLN A 63 -3.22 19.69 -5.59
N THR A 64 -1.94 19.85 -5.22
CA THR A 64 -0.86 18.99 -5.72
C THR A 64 -1.08 17.48 -5.49
N PRO A 65 -1.61 17.03 -4.33
CA PRO A 65 -1.91 15.62 -4.12
C PRO A 65 -2.94 15.04 -5.10
N GLU A 66 -3.82 15.87 -5.65
CA GLU A 66 -4.81 15.49 -6.67
C GLU A 66 -4.24 15.48 -8.10
N GLN A 67 -2.99 15.89 -8.26
CA GLN A 67 -2.28 16.01 -9.54
C GLN A 67 -1.04 15.11 -9.59
N GLY A 68 -1.14 13.91 -9.02
CA GLY A 68 -0.03 12.94 -8.95
C GLY A 68 0.96 13.17 -7.80
N GLY A 69 0.74 14.19 -6.97
CA GLY A 69 1.47 14.45 -5.74
C GLY A 69 2.96 14.79 -5.95
N ARG A 70 3.76 14.57 -4.90
CA ARG A 70 5.20 14.88 -4.89
C ARG A 70 6.01 13.62 -4.73
N ARG A 71 6.38 13.03 -5.87
CA ARG A 71 7.36 11.95 -5.87
C ARG A 71 8.76 12.54 -5.70
N SER A 72 9.42 12.24 -4.57
CA SER A 72 10.80 12.69 -4.29
C SER A 72 11.77 11.52 -4.43
N ASP A 73 12.56 11.51 -5.51
CA ASP A 73 13.58 10.45 -5.69
C ASP A 73 14.64 10.45 -4.60
N TRP A 74 14.90 11.60 -3.98
CA TRP A 74 15.77 11.68 -2.81
C TRP A 74 15.21 10.89 -1.63
N VAL A 75 13.95 11.13 -1.26
CA VAL A 75 13.28 10.37 -0.17
C VAL A 75 13.22 8.89 -0.51
N ARG A 76 12.85 8.54 -1.74
CA ARG A 76 12.77 7.14 -2.20
C ARG A 76 14.12 6.39 -2.16
N SER A 77 15.24 7.13 -2.16
CA SER A 77 16.60 6.58 -2.19
C SER A 77 17.31 6.64 -0.84
N TRP A 78 16.66 7.09 0.24
CA TRP A 78 17.25 7.07 1.58
C TRP A 78 17.74 5.68 1.96
N THR A 79 18.97 5.60 2.48
CA THR A 79 19.64 4.33 2.84
C THR A 79 18.84 3.48 3.82
N ILE A 80 17.99 4.10 4.64
CA ILE A 80 17.08 3.40 5.56
C ILE A 80 16.16 2.40 4.83
N TRP A 81 15.78 2.67 3.59
CA TRP A 81 14.94 1.77 2.79
C TRP A 81 15.64 0.51 2.32
N ARG A 82 16.98 0.54 2.21
CA ARG A 82 17.78 -0.68 1.97
C ARG A 82 17.63 -1.64 3.15
N TYR A 83 17.83 -1.12 4.37
CA TYR A 83 17.67 -1.90 5.59
C TYR A 83 16.22 -2.36 5.81
N PHE A 84 15.23 -1.56 5.38
CA PHE A 84 13.84 -1.97 5.36
C PHE A 84 13.61 -3.18 4.45
N LYS A 85 14.10 -3.14 3.20
CA LYS A 85 13.99 -4.26 2.25
C LYS A 85 14.60 -5.55 2.82
N ASP A 86 15.80 -5.44 3.40
CA ASP A 86 16.53 -6.58 3.95
C ASP A 86 15.88 -7.17 5.22
N TYR A 87 14.96 -6.43 5.88
CA TYR A 87 14.21 -6.95 7.02
C TYR A 87 13.13 -7.97 6.59
N PHE A 88 12.50 -7.76 5.43
CA PHE A 88 11.36 -8.54 4.91
C PHE A 88 11.68 -9.40 3.67
N PRO A 89 12.97 -9.71 3.42
CA PRO A 89 13.51 -10.13 2.12
C PRO A 89 12.55 -9.92 0.92
N ILE A 90 12.26 -8.66 0.60
CA ILE A 90 11.23 -8.32 -0.41
C ILE A 90 11.75 -8.68 -1.81
N GLN A 91 10.93 -9.41 -2.56
CA GLN A 91 11.20 -9.76 -3.96
C GLN A 91 10.02 -9.38 -4.85
N LEU A 92 10.32 -8.69 -5.95
CA LEU A 92 9.36 -8.44 -7.03
C LEU A 92 9.58 -9.46 -8.16
N VAL A 93 8.50 -10.12 -8.58
CA VAL A 93 8.51 -11.11 -9.66
C VAL A 93 7.71 -10.59 -10.83
N LYS A 94 8.37 -10.41 -11.97
CA LYS A 94 7.74 -10.06 -13.24
C LYS A 94 7.39 -11.34 -14.00
N THR A 95 6.12 -11.49 -14.40
CA THR A 95 5.67 -12.65 -15.19
C THR A 95 5.44 -12.32 -16.67
N TRP A 96 5.27 -11.04 -17.02
CA TRP A 96 5.04 -10.57 -18.38
C TRP A 96 5.77 -9.26 -18.66
N ASP A 97 6.15 -9.05 -19.91
CA ASP A 97 6.59 -7.75 -20.40
C ASP A 97 5.42 -6.77 -20.54
N LEU A 98 5.67 -5.51 -20.24
CA LEU A 98 4.72 -4.41 -20.36
C LEU A 98 5.24 -3.43 -21.40
N ASP A 99 4.35 -2.93 -22.23
CA ASP A 99 4.66 -1.93 -23.26
C ASP A 99 4.65 -0.52 -22.63
N PRO A 100 5.78 0.21 -22.59
CA PRO A 100 5.84 1.55 -22.03
C PRO A 100 5.02 2.58 -22.82
N SER A 101 4.48 2.24 -24.00
CA SER A 101 3.54 3.10 -24.73
C SER A 101 2.18 3.24 -24.03
N HIS A 102 1.86 2.34 -23.07
CA HIS A 102 0.61 2.32 -22.34
C HIS A 102 0.76 2.76 -20.88
N ASN A 103 -0.33 3.28 -20.32
CA ASN A 103 -0.48 3.50 -18.88
C ASN A 103 -1.18 2.30 -18.25
N TYR A 104 -0.84 1.99 -17.00
CA TYR A 104 -1.33 0.80 -16.30
C TYR A 104 -1.94 1.13 -14.95
N ILE A 105 -2.90 0.30 -14.52
CA ILE A 105 -3.33 0.21 -13.13
C ILE A 105 -2.90 -1.14 -12.59
N PHE A 106 -2.02 -1.11 -11.59
CA PHE A 106 -1.66 -2.30 -10.82
C PHE A 106 -2.62 -2.40 -9.64
N GLY A 107 -3.48 -3.40 -9.66
CA GLY A 107 -4.31 -3.71 -8.50
C GLY A 107 -3.54 -4.65 -7.57
N PHE A 108 -3.10 -4.11 -6.44
CA PHE A 108 -2.28 -4.79 -5.44
C PHE A 108 -3.15 -5.50 -4.40
N HIS A 109 -2.81 -6.77 -4.13
CA HIS A 109 -3.48 -7.65 -3.17
C HIS A 109 -2.48 -8.50 -2.39
N PRO A 110 -2.81 -8.95 -1.17
CA PRO A 110 -3.81 -8.35 -0.29
C PRO A 110 -3.30 -7.01 0.26
N HIS A 111 -4.17 -6.22 0.87
CA HIS A 111 -3.83 -5.00 1.60
C HIS A 111 -2.95 -5.32 2.80
N GLY A 112 -3.25 -6.39 3.53
CA GLY A 112 -2.63 -6.67 4.82
C GLY A 112 -2.87 -5.53 5.83
N VAL A 113 -2.07 -5.48 6.90
CA VAL A 113 -2.22 -4.44 7.92
C VAL A 113 -1.63 -3.09 7.47
N LEU A 114 -0.37 -3.10 7.01
CA LEU A 114 0.39 -1.89 6.64
C LEU A 114 0.88 -1.87 5.18
N VAL A 115 0.47 -2.84 4.36
CA VAL A 115 0.85 -2.96 2.94
C VAL A 115 2.38 -2.88 2.68
N VAL A 116 3.15 -3.63 3.47
CA VAL A 116 4.62 -3.56 3.51
C VAL A 116 5.25 -3.81 2.13
N GLY A 117 4.81 -4.84 1.41
CA GLY A 117 5.31 -5.15 0.07
C GLY A 117 4.99 -4.09 -0.97
N ALA A 118 3.80 -3.47 -0.93
CA ALA A 118 3.49 -2.36 -1.85
C ALA A 118 4.41 -1.16 -1.62
N PHE A 119 4.64 -0.80 -0.36
CA PHE A 119 5.59 0.26 -0.02
C PHE A 119 7.00 -0.10 -0.47
N GLY A 120 7.50 -1.29 -0.11
CA GLY A 120 8.84 -1.74 -0.47
C GLY A 120 9.07 -1.75 -1.98
N ASN A 121 8.13 -2.30 -2.74
CA ASN A 121 8.26 -2.48 -4.18
C ASN A 121 8.03 -1.21 -5.00
N PHE A 122 7.06 -0.37 -4.62
CA PHE A 122 6.60 0.71 -5.49
C PHE A 122 6.87 2.13 -4.93
N CYS A 123 7.09 2.27 -3.62
CA CYS A 123 7.48 3.55 -3.03
C CYS A 123 9.00 3.72 -2.90
N THR A 124 9.79 2.67 -2.70
CA THR A 124 11.25 2.83 -2.55
C THR A 124 11.99 2.67 -3.88
N ASN A 125 13.28 2.99 -3.91
CA ASN A 125 14.18 2.72 -5.05
C ASN A 125 15.09 1.50 -4.83
N TYR A 126 14.85 0.69 -3.80
CA TYR A 126 15.69 -0.48 -3.47
C TYR A 126 15.09 -1.83 -3.92
N SER A 127 13.85 -1.84 -4.39
CA SER A 127 13.25 -2.99 -5.06
C SER A 127 13.81 -3.17 -6.48
N GLU A 128 13.56 -4.34 -7.06
CA GLU A 128 13.92 -4.69 -8.44
C GLU A 128 13.03 -3.97 -9.48
N PHE A 129 12.13 -3.07 -9.07
CA PHE A 129 11.13 -2.47 -9.95
C PHE A 129 11.72 -1.76 -11.17
N LYS A 130 12.75 -0.92 -10.99
CA LYS A 130 13.37 -0.18 -12.09
C LYS A 130 14.08 -1.10 -13.10
N GLU A 131 14.60 -2.24 -12.62
CA GLU A 131 15.29 -3.22 -13.45
C GLU A 131 14.29 -4.08 -14.23
N LEU A 132 13.20 -4.50 -13.58
CA LEU A 132 12.17 -5.36 -14.18
C LEU A 132 11.23 -4.59 -15.11
N PHE A 133 10.92 -3.33 -14.79
CA PHE A 133 10.00 -2.47 -15.53
C PHE A 133 10.71 -1.17 -15.96
N PRO A 134 11.72 -1.25 -16.84
CA PRO A 134 12.42 -0.08 -17.35
C PRO A 134 11.45 0.83 -18.13
N GLY A 135 11.65 2.14 -18.04
CA GLY A 135 10.77 3.13 -18.68
C GLY A 135 9.46 3.40 -17.96
N PHE A 136 9.15 2.68 -16.87
CA PHE A 136 7.94 2.90 -16.08
C PHE A 136 8.16 3.77 -14.83
N THR A 137 7.16 4.58 -14.52
CA THR A 137 7.05 5.32 -13.26
C THR A 137 5.87 4.82 -12.46
N ALA A 138 6.14 4.23 -11.29
CA ALA A 138 5.10 3.79 -10.35
C ALA A 138 4.67 4.90 -9.38
N TYR A 139 3.35 5.03 -9.23
CA TYR A 139 2.66 5.90 -8.29
C TYR A 139 1.82 5.03 -7.34
N LEU A 140 2.35 4.76 -6.14
CA LEU A 140 1.56 4.14 -5.08
C LEU A 140 0.65 5.18 -4.47
N HIS A 141 -0.65 4.89 -4.50
CA HIS A 141 -1.67 5.83 -4.09
C HIS A 141 -2.14 5.57 -2.65
N VAL A 142 -2.06 6.62 -1.82
CA VAL A 142 -2.40 6.59 -0.38
C VAL A 142 -3.73 7.30 -0.15
N LEU A 143 -4.44 6.94 0.93
CA LEU A 143 -5.74 7.51 1.28
C LEU A 143 -5.70 9.06 1.31
N PRO A 144 -6.67 9.78 0.67
CA PRO A 144 -6.61 11.24 0.53
C PRO A 144 -6.66 11.99 1.86
N PHE A 145 -7.22 11.37 2.91
CA PHE A 145 -7.32 11.93 4.25
C PHE A 145 -5.96 12.42 4.77
N TRP A 146 -4.90 11.63 4.53
CA TRP A 146 -3.57 11.95 5.02
C TRP A 146 -2.95 13.21 4.39
N PHE A 147 -3.40 13.58 3.19
CA PHE A 147 -2.91 14.78 2.50
C PHE A 147 -3.48 16.10 3.05
N ARG A 148 -4.41 16.02 4.02
CA ARG A 148 -4.90 17.17 4.79
C ARG A 148 -4.01 17.49 6.00
N CYS A 149 -3.11 16.58 6.38
CA CYS A 149 -2.19 16.78 7.49
C CYS A 149 -0.96 17.55 7.01
N PRO A 150 -0.69 18.77 7.53
CA PRO A 150 0.48 19.53 7.14
C PRO A 150 1.77 18.81 7.55
N PHE A 151 2.88 19.04 6.86
CA PHE A 151 4.18 18.34 6.91
C PHE A 151 4.15 16.86 6.54
N PHE A 152 3.11 16.13 6.95
CA PHE A 152 2.95 14.72 6.61
C PHE A 152 2.64 14.53 5.13
N ARG A 153 1.80 15.40 4.55
CA ARG A 153 1.43 15.34 3.13
C ARG A 153 2.61 15.50 2.18
N GLU A 154 3.68 16.19 2.58
CA GLU A 154 4.92 16.37 1.79
C GLU A 154 5.83 15.12 1.85
N TYR A 155 5.71 14.33 2.92
CA TYR A 155 6.37 13.04 3.04
C TYR A 155 5.67 11.96 2.19
N LEU A 156 4.36 12.09 1.98
CA LEU A 156 3.56 11.20 1.14
C LEU A 156 3.73 11.50 -0.35
N MET A 157 3.64 10.46 -1.19
CA MET A 157 3.92 10.58 -2.62
C MET A 157 2.70 10.94 -3.46
N SER A 158 1.64 10.12 -3.45
CA SER A 158 0.47 10.30 -4.31
C SER A 158 -0.84 9.87 -3.62
N SER A 159 -1.96 10.51 -3.98
CA SER A 159 -3.28 10.26 -3.40
C SER A 159 -4.10 9.29 -4.24
N VAL A 160 -4.91 8.42 -3.62
CA VAL A 160 -5.87 7.52 -4.30
C VAL A 160 -7.19 8.20 -4.68
N SER A 161 -7.20 9.53 -4.79
CA SER A 161 -8.37 10.25 -5.29
C SER A 161 -8.58 9.96 -6.78
N LYS A 162 -9.86 9.95 -7.22
CA LYS A 162 -10.21 9.80 -8.64
C LYS A 162 -9.43 10.79 -9.53
N LYS A 163 -9.26 12.03 -9.06
CA LYS A 163 -8.53 13.08 -9.77
C LYS A 163 -7.04 12.76 -9.90
N SER A 164 -6.39 12.32 -8.82
CA SER A 164 -4.97 11.93 -8.83
C SER A 164 -4.71 10.74 -9.76
N VAL A 165 -5.50 9.67 -9.64
CA VAL A 165 -5.40 8.51 -10.53
C VAL A 165 -5.68 8.94 -11.98
N SER A 166 -6.70 9.75 -12.23
CA SER A 166 -6.98 10.28 -13.58
C SER A 166 -5.80 11.11 -14.11
N HIS A 167 -5.18 11.93 -13.28
CA HIS A 167 -4.04 12.76 -13.68
C HIS A 167 -2.87 11.89 -14.13
N VAL A 168 -2.56 10.82 -13.38
CA VAL A 168 -1.48 9.89 -13.74
C VAL A 168 -1.81 9.15 -15.05
N LEU A 169 -3.04 8.67 -15.21
CA LEU A 169 -3.44 7.87 -16.38
C LEU A 169 -3.66 8.68 -17.66
N ARG A 170 -3.84 10.01 -17.55
CA ARG A 170 -3.97 10.92 -18.70
C ARG A 170 -2.64 11.37 -19.30
N LYS A 171 -1.51 11.07 -18.66
CA LYS A 171 -0.20 11.48 -19.17
C LYS A 171 0.05 10.82 -20.52
N GLU A 172 0.24 11.65 -21.53
CA GLU A 172 0.59 11.23 -22.89
C GLU A 172 1.98 10.56 -22.91
N GLY A 173 2.19 9.67 -23.88
CA GLY A 173 3.46 8.93 -24.03
C GLY A 173 3.57 7.63 -23.23
N GLY A 174 2.58 7.30 -22.39
CA GLY A 174 2.55 6.05 -21.64
C GLY A 174 3.54 6.02 -20.47
N GLY A 175 3.85 4.82 -19.98
CA GLY A 175 4.93 4.59 -19.01
C GLY A 175 4.56 4.92 -17.56
N ASN A 176 3.29 5.21 -17.27
CA ASN A 176 2.84 5.50 -15.90
C ASN A 176 2.03 4.33 -15.33
N ILE A 177 2.36 3.93 -14.10
CA ILE A 177 1.70 2.85 -13.38
C ILE A 177 1.04 3.41 -12.12
N SER A 178 -0.29 3.39 -12.08
CA SER A 178 -1.04 3.67 -10.86
C SER A 178 -1.19 2.40 -10.04
N VAL A 179 -0.52 2.32 -8.88
CA VAL A 179 -0.62 1.19 -7.97
C VAL A 179 -1.70 1.48 -6.94
N ILE A 180 -2.74 0.65 -6.91
CA ILE A 180 -3.91 0.79 -6.04
C ILE A 180 -4.05 -0.47 -5.21
N VAL A 181 -4.09 -0.31 -3.89
CA VAL A 181 -4.35 -1.41 -2.95
C VAL A 181 -5.86 -1.60 -2.84
N LEU A 182 -6.40 -2.61 -3.54
CA LEU A 182 -7.83 -2.66 -3.85
C LEU A 182 -8.72 -3.08 -2.68
N GLY A 183 -8.23 -3.95 -1.79
CA GLY A 183 -8.97 -4.38 -0.59
C GLY A 183 -9.26 -3.24 0.40
N GLY A 184 -8.43 -2.20 0.39
CA GLY A 184 -8.60 -1.00 1.20
C GLY A 184 -8.70 -1.25 2.70
N ALA A 185 -9.34 -0.32 3.40
CA ALA A 185 -9.50 -0.36 4.85
C ALA A 185 -10.26 -1.60 5.34
N GLU A 186 -11.25 -2.07 4.59
CA GLU A 186 -12.09 -3.21 4.98
C GLU A 186 -11.28 -4.51 5.04
N GLU A 187 -10.48 -4.78 4.02
CA GLU A 187 -9.61 -5.97 3.98
C GLU A 187 -8.54 -5.96 5.08
N SER A 188 -8.08 -4.78 5.51
CA SER A 188 -7.13 -4.67 6.62
C SER A 188 -7.68 -5.18 7.96
N LEU A 189 -9.01 -5.19 8.14
CA LEU A 189 -9.65 -5.76 9.33
C LEU A 189 -9.70 -7.30 9.29
N ASP A 190 -9.37 -7.91 8.16
CA ASP A 190 -9.34 -9.37 7.94
C ASP A 190 -7.94 -9.89 7.56
N ALA A 191 -6.91 -9.07 7.79
CA ALA A 191 -5.50 -9.38 7.55
C ALA A 191 -4.93 -10.35 8.60
N HIS A 192 -5.51 -11.55 8.69
CA HIS A 192 -5.03 -12.63 9.54
C HIS A 192 -4.06 -13.55 8.80
N PRO A 193 -3.03 -14.07 9.48
CA PRO A 193 -2.15 -15.10 8.93
C PRO A 193 -2.92 -16.30 8.37
N GLY A 194 -2.46 -16.82 7.25
CA GLY A 194 -3.06 -17.95 6.54
C GLY A 194 -4.39 -17.65 5.82
N LYS A 195 -4.91 -16.42 5.88
CA LYS A 195 -6.14 -16.05 5.15
C LYS A 195 -5.85 -15.44 3.79
N PHE A 196 -6.65 -15.83 2.80
CA PHE A 196 -6.58 -15.38 1.40
C PHE A 196 -7.92 -14.79 0.90
N THR A 197 -8.64 -14.14 1.80
CA THR A 197 -9.89 -13.44 1.49
C THR A 197 -9.57 -12.03 0.97
N LEU A 198 -10.06 -11.71 -0.23
CA LEU A 198 -9.87 -10.41 -0.86
C LEU A 198 -11.20 -9.67 -1.06
N PHE A 199 -11.28 -8.41 -0.63
CA PHE A 199 -12.47 -7.58 -0.70
C PHE A 199 -12.50 -6.78 -2.00
N ILE A 200 -12.79 -7.46 -3.10
CA ILE A 200 -12.75 -6.89 -4.45
C ILE A 200 -14.09 -6.90 -5.17
N ARG A 201 -15.07 -7.75 -4.82
CA ARG A 201 -16.30 -7.93 -5.62
C ARG A 201 -17.07 -6.64 -5.84
N GLN A 202 -17.10 -5.78 -4.81
CA GLN A 202 -17.79 -4.48 -4.86
C GLN A 202 -16.88 -3.32 -5.31
N ARG A 203 -15.58 -3.56 -5.51
CA ARG A 203 -14.57 -2.52 -5.79
C ARG A 203 -14.39 -2.26 -7.29
N LYS A 204 -15.44 -1.80 -7.97
CA LYS A 204 -15.42 -1.61 -9.44
C LYS A 204 -14.86 -0.27 -9.93
N GLY A 205 -14.48 0.62 -9.00
CA GLY A 205 -14.02 1.97 -9.31
C GLY A 205 -12.74 2.02 -10.15
N PHE A 206 -11.79 1.11 -9.90
CA PHE A 206 -10.54 1.04 -10.66
C PHE A 206 -10.76 0.56 -12.11
N VAL A 207 -11.73 -0.35 -12.32
CA VAL A 207 -12.12 -0.83 -13.65
C VAL A 207 -12.76 0.29 -14.47
N LYS A 208 -13.68 1.04 -13.85
CA LYS A 208 -14.25 2.23 -14.48
C LYS A 208 -13.17 3.24 -14.88
N MET A 209 -12.17 3.43 -14.02
CA MET A 209 -11.02 4.30 -14.30
C MET A 209 -10.18 3.79 -15.47
N ALA A 210 -9.87 2.49 -15.49
CA ALA A 210 -9.16 1.85 -16.60
C ALA A 210 -9.87 2.07 -17.94
N LEU A 211 -11.18 1.76 -18.01
CA LEU A 211 -11.99 1.96 -19.21
C LEU A 211 -12.02 3.43 -19.64
N THR A 212 -12.17 4.37 -18.70
CA THR A 212 -12.23 5.80 -19.01
C THR A 212 -10.95 6.32 -19.68
N HIS A 213 -9.79 5.80 -19.27
CA HIS A 213 -8.47 6.29 -19.72
C HIS A 213 -7.74 5.34 -20.67
N GLY A 214 -8.33 4.18 -21.01
CA GLY A 214 -7.66 3.15 -21.81
C GLY A 214 -6.43 2.54 -21.11
N ALA A 215 -6.39 2.60 -19.77
CA ALA A 215 -5.26 2.10 -19.00
C ALA A 215 -5.39 0.60 -18.75
N TYR A 216 -4.33 -0.16 -19.03
CA TYR A 216 -4.36 -1.62 -18.92
C TYR A 216 -4.40 -2.03 -17.45
N LEU A 217 -5.17 -3.07 -17.13
CA LEU A 217 -5.24 -3.60 -15.76
C LEU A 217 -4.19 -4.69 -15.57
N VAL A 218 -3.51 -4.69 -14.43
CA VAL A 218 -2.57 -5.77 -14.06
C VAL A 218 -2.88 -6.24 -12.65
N PRO A 219 -3.23 -7.52 -12.44
CA PRO A 219 -3.34 -8.09 -11.11
C PRO A 219 -1.96 -8.25 -10.50
N VAL A 220 -1.80 -7.83 -9.24
CA VAL A 220 -0.55 -7.97 -8.48
C VAL A 220 -0.88 -8.63 -7.15
N PHE A 221 -0.21 -9.74 -6.85
CA PHE A 221 -0.43 -10.48 -5.60
C PHE A 221 0.85 -10.59 -4.78
N SER A 222 0.79 -10.28 -3.49
CA SER A 222 1.91 -10.23 -2.55
C SER A 222 1.79 -11.35 -1.51
N PHE A 223 2.55 -12.42 -1.70
CA PHE A 223 2.65 -13.53 -0.76
C PHE A 223 3.47 -13.13 0.47
N GLY A 224 3.02 -13.54 1.66
CA GLY A 224 3.65 -13.19 2.94
C GLY A 224 3.10 -11.94 3.61
N GLU A 225 2.19 -11.20 2.96
CA GLU A 225 1.74 -9.90 3.46
C GLU A 225 0.88 -9.97 4.73
N ASN A 226 -0.03 -10.95 4.79
CA ASN A 226 -0.85 -11.24 5.98
C ASN A 226 -0.05 -11.93 7.10
N GLU A 227 1.18 -12.35 6.82
CA GLU A 227 2.01 -13.10 7.76
C GLU A 227 2.82 -12.21 8.71
N LEU A 228 2.86 -10.90 8.43
CA LEU A 228 3.71 -9.93 9.12
C LEU A 228 3.19 -9.54 10.49
N PHE A 229 1.90 -9.74 10.76
CA PHE A 229 1.25 -9.40 12.02
C PHE A 229 0.25 -10.47 12.44
N LYS A 230 -0.02 -10.54 13.74
CA LYS A 230 -1.17 -11.24 14.29
C LYS A 230 -2.24 -10.22 14.63
N GLN A 231 -3.39 -10.36 14.01
CA GLN A 231 -4.57 -9.55 14.34
C GLN A 231 -5.35 -10.22 15.47
N ILE A 232 -5.86 -9.41 16.41
CA ILE A 232 -6.77 -9.88 17.46
C ILE A 232 -8.03 -10.42 16.78
N SER A 233 -8.50 -11.58 17.24
CA SER A 233 -9.70 -12.21 16.70
C SER A 233 -10.91 -11.26 16.78
N ASN A 234 -11.49 -10.97 15.63
CA ASN A 234 -12.58 -10.03 15.42
C ASN A 234 -13.58 -10.61 14.41
N PRO A 235 -14.20 -11.78 14.68
CA PRO A 235 -15.13 -12.40 13.75
C PRO A 235 -16.33 -11.49 13.47
N GLU A 236 -16.95 -11.67 12.30
CA GLU A 236 -18.19 -10.98 11.93
C GLU A 236 -19.28 -11.18 13.00
N GLY A 237 -20.00 -10.11 13.31
CA GLY A 237 -21.00 -10.10 14.37
C GLY A 237 -20.44 -9.95 15.80
N SER A 238 -19.12 -10.01 16.00
CA SER A 238 -18.54 -9.70 17.32
C SER A 238 -18.67 -8.21 17.67
N TRP A 239 -18.69 -7.91 18.96
CA TRP A 239 -18.69 -6.52 19.44
C TRP A 239 -17.49 -5.74 18.91
N LEU A 240 -16.29 -6.34 18.93
CA LEU A 240 -15.07 -5.70 18.41
C LEU A 240 -15.21 -5.35 16.92
N ARG A 241 -15.66 -6.31 16.10
CA ARG A 241 -15.89 -6.07 14.68
C ARG A 241 -16.91 -4.97 14.44
N THR A 242 -18.02 -4.98 15.20
CA THR A 242 -19.07 -3.94 15.11
C THR A 242 -18.52 -2.54 15.38
N VAL A 243 -17.67 -2.40 16.40
CA VAL A 243 -17.01 -1.13 16.74
C VAL A 243 -16.06 -0.71 15.62
N GLN A 244 -15.23 -1.64 15.12
CA GLN A 244 -14.27 -1.36 14.04
C GLN A 244 -14.98 -0.91 12.76
N GLU A 245 -16.05 -1.59 12.35
CA GLU A 245 -16.84 -1.23 11.17
C GLU A 245 -17.54 0.13 11.33
N LYS A 246 -18.08 0.42 12.51
CA LYS A 246 -18.70 1.72 12.80
C LYS A 246 -17.67 2.85 12.72
N LEU A 247 -16.50 2.65 13.33
CA LEU A 247 -15.40 3.60 13.26
C LEU A 247 -14.89 3.78 11.83
N GLN A 248 -14.75 2.70 11.07
CA GLN A 248 -14.34 2.76 9.67
C GLN A 248 -15.34 3.56 8.82
N LYS A 249 -16.65 3.37 9.03
CA LYS A 249 -17.69 4.13 8.32
C LYS A 249 -17.64 5.62 8.64
N ILE A 250 -17.30 5.99 9.87
CA ILE A 250 -17.19 7.39 10.31
C ILE A 250 -15.90 8.05 9.81
N MET A 251 -14.77 7.36 9.97
CA MET A 251 -13.44 7.94 9.75
C MET A 251 -12.89 7.72 8.33
N GLY A 252 -13.44 6.76 7.59
CA GLY A 252 -12.97 6.39 6.25
C GLY A 252 -11.68 5.56 6.24
N PHE A 253 -11.15 5.18 7.40
CA PHE A 253 -10.01 4.26 7.56
C PHE A 253 -10.28 3.25 8.68
N ALA A 254 -9.67 2.08 8.58
CA ALA A 254 -9.82 1.01 9.56
C ALA A 254 -8.74 1.09 10.65
N LEU A 255 -9.11 0.63 11.85
CA LEU A 255 -8.21 0.48 12.99
C LEU A 255 -8.13 -1.00 13.38
N PRO A 256 -7.35 -1.80 12.64
CA PRO A 256 -7.10 -3.17 13.03
C PRO A 256 -6.34 -3.21 14.37
N LEU A 257 -6.79 -4.05 15.30
CA LEU A 257 -6.01 -4.34 16.50
C LEU A 257 -5.06 -5.49 16.18
N PHE A 258 -3.77 -5.20 16.12
CA PHE A 258 -2.75 -6.17 15.76
C PHE A 258 -1.54 -6.07 16.69
N HIS A 259 -0.79 -7.15 16.75
CA HIS A 259 0.50 -7.21 17.39
C HIS A 259 1.43 -8.14 16.60
N ALA A 260 2.72 -7.97 16.81
CA ALA A 260 3.76 -8.82 16.27
C ALA A 260 4.86 -8.95 17.33
N ARG A 261 6.11 -8.62 16.99
CA ARG A 261 7.24 -8.66 17.93
C ARG A 261 7.48 -7.29 18.57
N GLY A 262 8.26 -7.29 19.65
CA GLY A 262 8.82 -6.08 20.24
C GLY A 262 10.13 -5.67 19.56
N ILE A 263 10.72 -4.57 20.01
CA ILE A 263 12.06 -4.16 19.59
C ILE A 263 13.09 -5.16 20.16
N PHE A 264 12.99 -5.43 21.46
CA PHE A 264 13.94 -6.25 22.24
C PHE A 264 13.40 -7.64 22.63
N GLN A 265 12.22 -8.04 22.14
CA GLN A 265 11.64 -9.37 22.36
C GLN A 265 10.80 -9.80 21.15
N TYR A 266 10.47 -11.09 21.06
CA TYR A 266 9.82 -11.67 19.87
C TYR A 266 8.31 -11.90 19.98
N ASN A 267 7.71 -11.59 21.14
CA ASN A 267 6.41 -12.12 21.51
C ASN A 267 5.25 -11.11 21.42
N PHE A 268 5.53 -9.81 21.56
CA PHE A 268 4.48 -8.81 21.55
C PHE A 268 4.98 -7.40 21.17
N GLY A 269 4.25 -6.65 20.37
CA GLY A 269 4.58 -5.27 20.05
C GLY A 269 4.11 -4.88 18.67
N LEU A 270 4.58 -3.74 18.17
CA LEU A 270 4.17 -3.22 16.86
C LEU A 270 5.21 -3.48 15.76
N MET A 271 6.34 -4.11 16.10
CA MET A 271 7.36 -4.44 15.11
C MET A 271 6.90 -5.66 14.30
N PRO A 272 6.83 -5.57 12.97
CA PRO A 272 6.35 -6.67 12.13
C PRO A 272 7.26 -7.90 12.25
N TYR A 273 6.74 -9.09 12.01
CA TYR A 273 7.58 -10.29 11.94
C TYR A 273 8.54 -10.22 10.74
N ARG A 274 9.74 -10.76 10.91
CA ARG A 274 10.74 -10.89 9.84
C ARG A 274 10.37 -12.08 8.97
N LYS A 275 9.52 -11.87 7.98
CA LYS A 275 9.12 -12.87 7.00
C LYS A 275 9.36 -12.36 5.58
N PRO A 276 9.66 -13.27 4.63
CA PRO A 276 9.83 -12.89 3.23
C PRO A 276 8.51 -12.41 2.64
N ILE A 277 8.60 -11.47 1.71
CA ILE A 277 7.47 -10.95 0.93
C ILE A 277 7.78 -11.13 -0.55
N HIS A 278 6.91 -11.83 -1.26
CA HIS A 278 7.05 -12.08 -2.70
C HIS A 278 5.87 -11.47 -3.44
N THR A 279 6.11 -10.35 -4.12
CA THR A 279 5.09 -9.68 -4.93
C THR A 279 5.21 -10.12 -6.38
N VAL A 280 4.18 -10.77 -6.89
CA VAL A 280 4.10 -11.26 -8.28
C VAL A 280 3.22 -10.32 -9.09
N VAL A 281 3.77 -9.77 -10.17
CA VAL A 281 3.05 -8.94 -11.15
C VAL A 281 2.52 -9.86 -12.24
N GLY A 282 1.20 -9.91 -12.41
CA GLY A 282 0.52 -10.80 -13.34
C GLY A 282 0.45 -10.29 -14.78
N ARG A 283 -0.41 -10.96 -15.55
CA ARG A 283 -0.61 -10.66 -16.97
C ARG A 283 -1.34 -9.32 -17.17
N PRO A 284 -0.90 -8.47 -18.11
CA PRO A 284 -1.66 -7.28 -18.46
C PRO A 284 -2.96 -7.66 -19.18
N ILE A 285 -4.03 -7.00 -18.80
CA ILE A 285 -5.36 -7.08 -19.40
C ILE A 285 -5.54 -5.80 -20.23
N PRO A 286 -5.54 -5.90 -21.58
CA PRO A 286 -5.82 -4.78 -22.45
C PRO A 286 -7.21 -4.19 -22.18
N VAL A 287 -7.30 -2.87 -22.18
CA VAL A 287 -8.55 -2.16 -21.89
C VAL A 287 -8.87 -1.17 -23.01
N PRO A 288 -9.99 -1.35 -23.74
CA PRO A 288 -10.41 -0.38 -24.73
C PRO A 288 -10.87 0.91 -24.03
N GLN A 289 -10.44 2.06 -24.54
CA GLN A 289 -10.87 3.34 -23.97
C GLN A 289 -12.33 3.62 -24.30
N THR A 290 -13.12 4.00 -23.30
CA THR A 290 -14.52 4.41 -23.45
C THR A 290 -14.82 5.54 -22.46
N LEU A 291 -15.24 6.72 -22.95
CA LEU A 291 -15.50 7.90 -22.10
C LEU A 291 -16.66 7.70 -21.11
N HIS A 292 -17.64 6.87 -21.49
CA HIS A 292 -18.81 6.57 -20.69
C HIS A 292 -19.00 5.04 -20.56
N PRO A 293 -18.17 4.36 -19.75
CA PRO A 293 -18.26 2.90 -19.61
C PRO A 293 -19.62 2.49 -19.04
N THR A 294 -20.27 1.52 -19.68
CA THR A 294 -21.54 0.96 -19.19
C THR A 294 -21.29 0.06 -17.98
N SER A 295 -22.32 -0.19 -17.18
CA SER A 295 -22.24 -1.11 -16.04
C SER A 295 -21.85 -2.53 -16.49
N GLU A 296 -22.30 -2.96 -17.67
CA GLU A 296 -21.98 -4.27 -18.25
C GLU A 296 -20.50 -4.38 -18.62
N GLN A 297 -19.94 -3.37 -19.31
CA GLN A 297 -18.51 -3.32 -19.64
C GLN A 297 -17.64 -3.33 -18.38
N ILE A 298 -18.06 -2.59 -17.34
CA ILE A 298 -17.38 -2.58 -16.05
C ILE A 298 -17.43 -3.98 -15.42
N GLU A 299 -18.57 -4.67 -15.45
CA GLU A 299 -18.71 -5.99 -14.86
C GLU A 299 -17.88 -7.05 -15.57
N GLU A 300 -17.94 -7.07 -16.91
CA GLU A 300 -17.21 -8.02 -17.74
C GLU A 300 -15.68 -7.90 -17.53
N LEU A 301 -15.17 -6.66 -17.57
CA LEU A 301 -13.74 -6.43 -17.34
C LEU A 301 -13.34 -6.71 -15.88
N HIS A 302 -14.22 -6.42 -14.92
CA HIS A 302 -13.98 -6.75 -13.51
C HIS A 302 -13.93 -8.26 -13.27
N GLN A 303 -14.82 -9.02 -13.89
CA GLN A 303 -14.82 -10.48 -13.84
C GLN A 303 -13.55 -11.06 -14.46
N THR A 304 -13.13 -10.52 -15.61
CA THR A 304 -11.85 -10.88 -16.26
C THR A 304 -10.66 -10.61 -15.34
N TYR A 305 -10.65 -9.45 -14.66
CA TYR A 305 -9.61 -9.11 -13.70
C TYR A 305 -9.57 -10.10 -12.52
N MET A 306 -10.71 -10.44 -11.93
CA MET A 306 -10.78 -11.39 -10.82
C MET A 306 -10.32 -12.80 -11.24
N GLU A 307 -10.64 -13.23 -12.46
CA GLU A 307 -10.21 -14.52 -12.99
C GLU A 307 -8.68 -14.55 -13.20
N GLU A 308 -8.10 -13.52 -13.80
CA GLU A 308 -6.64 -13.42 -13.96
C GLU A 308 -5.91 -13.31 -12.61
N LEU A 309 -6.49 -12.63 -11.63
CA LEU A 309 -5.97 -12.59 -10.26
C LEU A 309 -5.98 -13.98 -9.60
N ARG A 310 -7.06 -14.75 -9.79
CA ARG A 310 -7.14 -16.13 -9.29
C ARG A 310 -6.08 -16.99 -9.96
N LYS A 311 -5.99 -16.99 -11.29
CA LYS A 311 -4.95 -17.73 -12.02
C LYS A 311 -3.54 -17.38 -11.55
N LEU A 312 -3.27 -16.09 -11.32
CA LEU A 312 -1.99 -15.62 -10.81
C LEU A 312 -1.65 -16.24 -9.45
N PHE A 313 -2.62 -16.25 -8.53
CA PHE A 313 -2.46 -16.87 -7.22
C PHE A 313 -2.24 -18.38 -7.34
N GLU A 314 -3.13 -19.09 -8.04
CA GLU A 314 -3.07 -20.54 -8.21
C GLU A 314 -1.73 -20.99 -8.81
N ALA A 315 -1.22 -20.29 -9.82
CA ALA A 315 0.05 -20.60 -10.46
C ALA A 315 1.29 -20.45 -9.54
N HIS A 316 1.19 -19.68 -8.47
CA HIS A 316 2.33 -19.35 -7.60
C HIS A 316 2.18 -19.82 -6.16
N LYS A 317 0.98 -20.19 -5.70
CA LYS A 317 0.71 -20.51 -4.29
C LYS A 317 1.58 -21.66 -3.77
N GLY A 318 1.79 -22.71 -4.57
CA GLY A 318 2.61 -23.86 -4.20
C GLY A 318 4.08 -23.50 -3.96
N LYS A 319 4.64 -22.56 -4.75
CA LYS A 319 6.02 -22.05 -4.60
C LYS A 319 6.24 -21.37 -3.24
N TYR A 320 5.19 -20.80 -2.67
CA TYR A 320 5.24 -20.07 -1.40
C TYR A 320 4.63 -20.84 -0.23
N GLY A 321 4.53 -22.17 -0.36
CA GLY A 321 4.16 -23.07 0.73
C GLY A 321 2.66 -23.07 1.06
N ILE A 322 1.82 -22.58 0.16
CA ILE A 322 0.36 -22.60 0.34
C ILE A 322 -0.18 -23.93 -0.23
N PRO A 323 -0.99 -24.69 0.54
CA PRO A 323 -1.56 -25.95 0.09
C PRO A 323 -2.46 -25.84 -1.14
N GLU A 324 -2.55 -26.91 -1.93
CA GLU A 324 -3.38 -26.98 -3.14
C GLU A 324 -4.88 -26.74 -2.91
N HIS A 325 -5.40 -27.05 -1.72
CA HIS A 325 -6.82 -26.84 -1.41
C HIS A 325 -7.15 -25.40 -1.02
N GLU A 326 -6.15 -24.58 -0.68
CA GLU A 326 -6.36 -23.17 -0.38
C GLU A 326 -6.52 -22.37 -1.67
N THR A 327 -7.53 -21.49 -1.72
CA THR A 327 -7.84 -20.66 -2.89
C THR A 327 -8.26 -19.25 -2.47
N LEU A 328 -8.27 -18.32 -3.41
CA LEU A 328 -8.74 -16.96 -3.15
C LEU A 328 -10.25 -16.92 -2.94
N ILE A 329 -10.67 -16.30 -1.83
CA ILE A 329 -12.06 -16.00 -1.56
C ILE A 329 -12.30 -14.53 -1.88
N PHE A 330 -13.01 -14.25 -2.97
CA PHE A 330 -13.42 -12.89 -3.29
C PHE A 330 -14.68 -12.52 -2.49
N ARG A 331 -14.65 -11.37 -1.81
CA ARG A 331 -15.77 -10.77 -1.09
C ARG A 331 -16.15 -9.41 -1.65
#